data_AF-A0A8C9W5P3-F1
#
_entry.id   AF-A0A8C9W5P3-F1
#
_cell.length_a   1.000
_cell.length_b   1.000
_cell.length_c   1.000
_cell.angle_alpha   90.00
_cell.angle_beta   90.00
_cell.angle_gamma   90.00
#
_symmetry.space_group_name_H-M   'P 1'
#
loop_
_entity.id
_entity.type
_entity.pdbx_description
1 polymer ?
#
loop_
_entity_poly.entity_id
_entity_poly.type
_entity_poly.pdbx_seq_one_letter_code
_entity_poly.pdbx_strand_id
1 'polypeptide(L)'
;MGLTAKRSDKGPVCWRKRVKSVYMRLRQLKRFRRADEVKSMFSLNRQKIIDRTDILNQEWKNRRIQSVNIMTSVSSLRGTRECTVNSGFSEFSKQVIPLKTLNAVASVPVMYSWSPLQQNFMVEDETVLHNIPYMGDEILDQDGTFIEELIKNYDGKVHGDRECGFINDEIFVELVNALNQHGDNEDEDDDEDQHEYKLEKMDLRDGKEEHDDSRKEHPNIIFSPLFPSDKIFEAISSMFPDKGSPEELKEKYKELTEQQLPGTLPPECTPNIDGPNARSVQREQSLHSFHTLFCRRCFKYDCFLHPFHATPNTYKRKNIENLVDSKPCGIDCYILPLPRAHWNLL
;
A
#
# COMPACT_ATOMS: atom_id res chain seq x y z
N MET A 1 -45.86 -17.23 20.24
CA MET A 1 -45.50 -16.77 18.89
C MET A 1 -44.48 -15.66 19.07
N GLY A 2 -43.27 -15.85 18.55
CA GLY A 2 -42.15 -14.94 18.75
C GLY A 2 -42.29 -13.66 17.93
N LEU A 3 -42.00 -12.53 18.56
CA LEU A 3 -41.80 -11.26 17.89
C LEU A 3 -40.34 -11.21 17.44
N THR A 4 -40.12 -11.44 16.16
CA THR A 4 -38.82 -11.25 15.51
C THR A 4 -38.52 -9.75 15.45
N ALA A 5 -37.51 -9.32 16.21
CA ALA A 5 -36.90 -8.00 16.07
C ALA A 5 -36.33 -7.88 14.63
N LYS A 6 -36.87 -6.95 13.85
CA LYS A 6 -36.26 -6.50 12.59
C LYS A 6 -34.93 -5.83 12.95
N ARG A 7 -33.80 -6.49 12.69
CA ARG A 7 -32.49 -5.82 12.63
C ARG A 7 -32.59 -4.73 11.56
N SER A 8 -32.26 -3.50 11.94
CA SER A 8 -32.21 -2.33 11.06
C SER A 8 -31.17 -2.55 9.95
N ASP A 9 -31.64 -2.69 8.72
CA ASP A 9 -30.82 -2.84 7.50
C ASP A 9 -30.26 -1.48 7.01
N LYS A 10 -30.45 -0.39 7.79
CA LYS A 10 -30.04 0.98 7.42
C LYS A 10 -28.61 1.33 7.81
N GLY A 11 -27.99 0.57 8.72
CA GLY A 11 -26.62 0.82 9.20
C GLY A 11 -25.55 0.76 8.10
N PRO A 12 -25.45 -0.31 7.29
CA PRO A 12 -24.35 -0.50 6.35
C PRO A 12 -24.29 0.55 5.24
N VAL A 13 -25.44 1.00 4.74
CA VAL A 13 -25.53 2.02 3.68
C VAL A 13 -25.20 3.42 4.22
N CYS A 14 -25.59 3.71 5.47
CA CYS A 14 -25.23 4.96 6.15
C CYS A 14 -23.71 5.08 6.30
N TRP A 15 -23.05 4.02 6.77
CA TRP A 15 -21.60 3.96 6.91
C TRP A 15 -20.87 4.16 5.57
N ARG A 16 -21.35 3.55 4.47
CA ARG A 16 -20.77 3.78 3.13
C ARG A 16 -20.85 5.24 2.68
N LYS A 17 -22.02 5.88 2.86
CA LYS A 17 -22.20 7.31 2.53
C LYS A 17 -21.27 8.19 3.38
N ARG A 18 -21.11 7.86 4.66
CA ARG A 18 -20.22 8.56 5.59
C ARG A 18 -18.76 8.44 5.17
N VAL A 19 -18.29 7.22 4.90
CA VAL A 19 -16.94 6.95 4.38
C VAL A 19 -16.68 7.76 3.11
N LYS A 20 -17.63 7.78 2.16
CA LYS A 20 -17.51 8.56 0.91
C LYS A 20 -17.39 10.06 1.18
N SER A 21 -18.23 10.61 2.06
CA SER A 21 -18.22 12.04 2.41
C SER A 21 -16.91 12.47 3.07
N VAL A 22 -16.48 11.73 4.11
CA VAL A 22 -15.22 12.00 4.82
C VAL A 22 -14.01 11.87 3.88
N TYR A 23 -13.99 10.82 3.05
CA TYR A 23 -12.94 10.63 2.04
C TYR A 23 -12.88 11.81 1.05
N MET A 24 -14.01 12.26 0.51
CA MET A 24 -14.04 13.40 -0.41
C MET A 24 -13.58 14.70 0.25
N ARG A 25 -13.98 14.95 1.50
CA ARG A 25 -13.54 16.12 2.29
C ARG A 25 -12.03 16.11 2.52
N LEU A 26 -11.47 14.99 3.00
CA LEU A 26 -10.03 14.83 3.24
C LEU A 26 -9.23 15.00 1.94
N ARG A 27 -9.71 14.40 0.85
CA ARG A 27 -9.08 14.51 -0.47
C ARG A 27 -9.04 15.94 -0.98
N GLN A 28 -10.13 16.70 -0.85
CA GLN A 28 -10.16 18.11 -1.23
C GLN A 28 -9.22 18.95 -0.37
N LEU A 29 -9.25 18.77 0.96
CA LEU A 29 -8.39 19.50 1.88
C LEU A 29 -6.89 19.25 1.60
N LYS A 30 -6.50 17.99 1.40
CA LYS A 30 -5.13 17.64 1.02
C LYS A 30 -4.75 18.20 -0.34
N ARG A 31 -5.65 18.16 -1.33
CA ARG A 31 -5.39 18.75 -2.66
C ARG A 31 -5.09 20.24 -2.56
N PHE A 32 -5.84 20.98 -1.76
CA PHE A 32 -5.58 22.41 -1.56
C PHE A 32 -4.27 22.65 -0.82
N ARG A 33 -4.01 21.93 0.29
CA ARG A 33 -2.75 22.07 1.06
C ARG A 33 -1.52 21.76 0.21
N ARG A 34 -1.59 20.70 -0.59
CA ARG A 34 -0.47 20.21 -1.41
C ARG A 34 -0.29 21.01 -2.71
N ALA A 35 -1.24 21.87 -3.11
CA ALA A 35 -1.19 22.57 -4.39
C ALA A 35 0.04 23.49 -4.49
N ASP A 36 0.34 24.25 -3.44
CA ASP A 36 1.47 25.17 -3.43
C ASP A 36 2.81 24.44 -3.35
N GLU A 37 2.89 23.38 -2.55
CA GLU A 37 4.06 22.49 -2.49
C GLU A 37 4.34 21.85 -3.86
N VAL A 38 3.30 21.32 -4.51
CA VAL A 38 3.42 20.71 -5.84
C VAL A 38 3.84 21.75 -6.87
N LYS A 39 3.30 22.97 -6.83
CA LYS A 39 3.71 24.06 -7.73
C LYS A 39 5.19 24.42 -7.55
N SER A 40 5.66 24.49 -6.30
CA SER A 40 7.07 24.68 -5.99
C SER A 40 7.94 23.53 -6.53
N MET A 41 7.52 22.28 -6.29
CA MET A 41 8.21 21.09 -6.80
C MET A 41 8.25 21.01 -8.33
N PHE A 42 7.17 21.39 -9.02
CA PHE A 42 7.17 21.50 -10.48
C PHE A 42 8.16 22.54 -10.99
N SER A 43 8.28 23.67 -10.30
CA SER A 43 9.23 24.73 -10.67
C SER A 43 10.68 24.27 -10.49
N LEU A 44 10.99 23.60 -9.37
CA LEU A 44 12.30 22.98 -9.14
C LEU A 44 12.60 21.86 -10.16
N ASN A 45 11.61 21.03 -10.47
CA ASN A 45 11.75 19.98 -11.48
C ASN A 45 11.97 20.58 -12.88
N ARG A 46 11.32 21.71 -13.19
CA ARG A 46 11.52 22.41 -14.47
C ARG A 46 12.95 22.89 -14.61
N GLN A 47 13.58 23.37 -13.55
CA GLN A 47 15.00 23.73 -13.59
C GLN A 47 15.87 22.51 -13.91
N LYS A 48 15.63 21.37 -13.26
CA LYS A 48 16.35 20.11 -13.55
C LYS A 48 16.14 19.64 -14.99
N ILE A 49 14.95 19.81 -15.54
CA ILE A 49 14.66 19.50 -16.95
C ILE A 49 15.53 20.39 -17.84
N ILE A 50 15.51 21.70 -17.62
CA ILE A 50 16.30 22.67 -18.41
C ILE A 50 17.77 22.29 -18.39
N ASP A 51 18.36 22.12 -17.20
CA ASP A 51 19.79 21.80 -17.04
C ASP A 51 20.17 20.50 -17.78
N ARG A 52 19.35 19.45 -17.65
CA ARG A 52 19.59 18.17 -18.33
C ARG A 52 19.40 18.26 -19.84
N THR A 53 18.37 18.98 -20.30
CA THR A 53 18.14 19.17 -21.73
C THR A 53 19.23 20.02 -22.36
N ASP A 54 19.80 20.98 -21.64
CA ASP A 54 20.91 21.80 -22.12
C ASP A 54 22.18 20.97 -22.31
N ILE A 55 22.49 20.06 -21.38
CA ILE A 55 23.60 19.10 -21.54
C ILE A 55 23.38 18.25 -22.81
N LEU A 56 22.20 17.64 -22.96
CA LEU A 56 21.88 16.83 -24.14
C LEU A 56 21.92 17.64 -25.44
N ASN A 57 21.48 18.89 -25.41
CA ASN A 57 21.50 19.80 -26.55
C ASN A 57 22.93 20.21 -26.93
N GLN A 58 23.81 20.44 -25.94
CA GLN A 58 25.23 20.69 -26.19
C GLN A 58 25.91 19.47 -26.82
N GLU A 59 25.65 18.26 -26.31
CA GLU A 59 26.14 17.02 -26.91
C GLU A 59 25.62 16.84 -28.34
N TRP A 60 24.35 17.17 -28.60
CA TRP A 60 23.77 17.09 -29.93
C TRP A 60 24.39 18.11 -30.90
N LYS A 61 24.64 19.35 -30.47
CA LYS A 61 25.30 20.40 -31.27
C LYS A 61 26.70 20.02 -31.73
N ASN A 62 27.40 19.19 -30.96
CA ASN A 62 28.73 18.69 -31.31
C ASN A 62 28.68 17.55 -32.36
N ARG A 63 27.51 16.97 -32.62
CA ARG A 63 27.32 15.92 -33.62
C ARG A 63 27.01 16.54 -34.98
N ARG A 64 27.75 16.11 -36.00
CA ARG A 64 27.44 16.41 -37.40
C ARG A 64 26.76 15.20 -38.03
N ILE A 65 25.43 15.17 -37.98
CA ILE A 65 24.62 14.10 -38.55
C ILE A 65 24.17 14.55 -39.95
N GLN A 66 24.40 13.71 -40.96
CA GLN A 66 23.93 13.98 -42.31
C GLN A 66 22.40 13.88 -42.34
N SER A 67 21.74 14.90 -42.89
CA SER A 67 20.29 14.89 -43.09
C SER A 67 19.88 13.81 -44.10
N VAL A 68 18.67 13.29 -43.94
CA VAL A 68 18.12 12.31 -44.88
C VAL A 68 17.87 12.97 -46.23
N ASN A 69 18.31 12.32 -47.30
CA ASN A 69 18.03 12.74 -48.67
C ASN A 69 16.81 11.98 -49.21
N ILE A 70 16.08 12.63 -50.12
CA ILE A 70 14.94 11.97 -50.77
C ILE A 70 15.43 10.82 -51.65
N MET A 71 14.70 9.71 -51.60
CA MET A 71 14.98 8.57 -52.47
C MET A 71 14.38 8.84 -53.85
N THR A 72 15.22 9.29 -54.79
CA THR A 72 14.86 9.45 -56.19
C THR A 72 15.29 8.23 -56.99
N SER A 73 14.44 7.75 -57.90
CA SER A 73 14.79 6.65 -58.79
C SER A 73 15.85 7.10 -59.79
N VAL A 74 16.93 6.32 -59.93
CA VAL A 74 17.79 6.41 -61.10
C VAL A 74 17.08 5.66 -62.21
N SER A 75 16.39 6.40 -63.09
CA SER A 75 15.79 5.89 -64.35
C SER A 75 15.15 4.49 -64.21
N SER A 76 13.97 4.47 -63.58
CA SER A 76 12.98 3.40 -63.49
C SER A 76 13.43 2.02 -64.03
N LEU A 77 14.14 1.26 -63.20
CA LEU A 77 14.18 -0.20 -63.34
C LEU A 77 12.74 -0.70 -63.40
N ARG A 78 12.30 -1.17 -64.58
CA ARG A 78 10.93 -1.67 -64.78
C ARG A 78 10.66 -2.77 -63.75
N GLY A 79 9.72 -2.54 -62.84
CA GLY A 79 9.28 -3.53 -61.84
C GLY A 79 9.40 -3.10 -60.36
N THR A 80 9.94 -1.92 -60.05
CA THR A 80 9.90 -1.42 -58.65
C THR A 80 8.49 -0.97 -58.28
N ARG A 81 7.96 -1.49 -57.17
CA ARG A 81 6.69 -1.02 -56.60
C ARG A 81 6.82 0.45 -56.21
N GLU A 82 5.76 1.22 -56.35
CA GLU A 82 5.71 2.63 -55.98
C GLU A 82 4.72 2.82 -54.83
N CYS A 83 4.98 3.81 -53.96
CA CYS A 83 3.99 4.27 -53.01
C CYS A 83 3.52 5.68 -53.37
N THR A 84 2.26 5.91 -53.09
CA THR A 84 1.53 7.12 -53.42
C THR A 84 1.04 7.74 -52.12
N VAL A 85 1.26 9.03 -51.94
CA VAL A 85 0.67 9.82 -50.85
C VAL A 85 -0.22 10.89 -51.45
N ASN A 86 -1.49 10.89 -51.07
CA ASN A 86 -2.45 11.92 -51.45
C ASN A 86 -2.58 12.93 -50.31
N SER A 87 -2.63 14.21 -50.65
CA SER A 87 -2.93 15.27 -49.69
C SER A 87 -4.43 15.48 -49.59
N GLY A 88 -4.94 15.77 -48.39
CA GLY A 88 -6.31 16.27 -48.20
C GLY A 88 -6.48 17.74 -48.59
N PHE A 89 -5.36 18.46 -48.79
CA PHE A 89 -5.35 19.85 -49.26
C PHE A 89 -5.27 19.88 -50.79
N SER A 90 -6.17 20.63 -51.42
CA SER A 90 -6.29 20.75 -52.89
C SER A 90 -5.07 21.40 -53.56
N GLU A 91 -4.26 22.15 -52.83
CA GLU A 91 -3.07 22.86 -53.34
C GLU A 91 -1.85 21.94 -53.52
N PHE A 92 -1.85 20.77 -52.88
CA PHE A 92 -0.72 19.84 -52.94
C PHE A 92 -1.00 18.71 -53.93
N SER A 93 -0.11 18.57 -54.91
CA SER A 93 -0.18 17.48 -55.86
C SER A 93 0.14 16.13 -55.19
N LYS A 94 -0.41 15.07 -55.79
CA LYS A 94 -0.11 13.69 -55.43
C LYS A 94 1.40 13.42 -55.54
N GLN A 95 1.99 12.87 -54.49
CA GLN A 95 3.40 12.49 -54.46
C GLN A 95 3.56 10.99 -54.69
N VAL A 96 4.53 10.61 -55.54
CA VAL A 96 4.84 9.22 -55.87
C VAL A 96 6.34 9.00 -55.71
N ILE A 97 6.71 7.98 -54.93
CA ILE A 97 8.12 7.60 -54.70
C ILE A 97 8.28 6.08 -54.82
N PRO A 98 9.47 5.57 -55.16
CA PRO A 98 9.71 4.13 -55.20
C PRO A 98 9.61 3.53 -53.79
N LEU A 99 9.05 2.31 -53.69
CA LEU A 99 8.91 1.57 -52.43
C LEU A 99 10.12 0.64 -52.25
N LYS A 100 10.96 0.94 -51.26
CA LYS A 100 12.10 0.10 -50.90
C LYS A 100 11.64 -1.12 -50.11
N THR A 101 11.70 -2.29 -50.72
CA THR A 101 11.49 -3.55 -49.99
C THR A 101 12.63 -3.79 -49.01
N LEU A 102 12.30 -3.93 -47.73
CA LEU A 102 13.21 -4.42 -46.71
C LEU A 102 13.35 -5.94 -46.89
N ASN A 103 14.57 -6.44 -46.82
CA ASN A 103 14.85 -7.86 -47.01
C ASN A 103 14.16 -8.69 -45.92
N ALA A 104 13.72 -9.90 -46.28
CA ALA A 104 13.09 -10.81 -45.33
C ALA A 104 14.06 -11.18 -44.20
N VAL A 105 13.59 -11.08 -42.96
CA VAL A 105 14.30 -11.51 -41.75
C VAL A 105 13.47 -12.63 -41.12
N ALA A 106 14.13 -13.70 -40.69
CA ALA A 106 13.46 -14.82 -40.04
C ALA A 106 12.86 -14.36 -38.69
N SER A 107 11.57 -14.63 -38.48
CA SER A 107 10.92 -14.39 -37.20
C SER A 107 11.27 -15.50 -36.19
N VAL A 108 11.36 -15.11 -34.92
CA VAL A 108 11.49 -16.03 -33.80
C VAL A 108 10.09 -16.36 -33.29
N PRO A 109 9.84 -17.59 -32.78
CA PRO A 109 8.57 -17.93 -32.12
C PRO A 109 8.24 -16.96 -30.98
N VAL A 110 6.94 -16.76 -30.72
CA VAL A 110 6.45 -15.93 -29.61
C VAL A 110 6.83 -16.59 -28.29
N MET A 111 7.52 -15.85 -27.42
CA MET A 111 7.84 -16.27 -26.06
C MET A 111 7.67 -15.09 -25.11
N TYR A 112 6.96 -15.29 -24.01
CA TYR A 112 6.90 -14.31 -22.92
C TYR A 112 8.13 -14.45 -22.02
N SER A 113 8.50 -13.35 -21.37
CA SER A 113 9.59 -13.37 -20.40
C SER A 113 9.20 -14.25 -19.21
N TRP A 114 10.10 -15.13 -18.78
CA TRP A 114 9.94 -15.97 -17.60
C TRP A 114 11.23 -15.96 -16.79
N SER A 115 11.12 -16.10 -15.46
CA SER A 115 12.27 -16.12 -14.56
C SER A 115 12.80 -17.55 -14.40
N PRO A 116 14.11 -17.79 -14.56
CA PRO A 116 14.68 -19.13 -14.43
C PRO A 116 14.65 -19.61 -12.97
N LEU A 117 14.24 -20.86 -12.76
CA LEU A 117 14.16 -21.50 -11.44
C LEU A 117 15.03 -22.74 -11.37
N GLN A 118 15.83 -22.85 -10.31
CA GLN A 118 16.60 -24.07 -9.98
C GLN A 118 15.83 -24.98 -9.01
N GLN A 119 14.86 -24.43 -8.29
CA GLN A 119 13.94 -25.12 -7.39
C GLN A 119 12.57 -24.46 -7.54
N ASN A 120 11.50 -25.20 -7.23
CA ASN A 120 10.14 -24.64 -7.27
C ASN A 120 10.01 -23.45 -6.32
N PHE A 121 9.02 -22.60 -6.58
CA PHE A 121 8.71 -21.43 -5.76
C PHE A 121 7.24 -21.51 -5.37
N MET A 122 6.95 -21.51 -4.07
CA MET A 122 5.60 -21.48 -3.52
C MET A 122 5.06 -20.07 -3.63
N VAL A 123 3.85 -19.91 -4.17
CA VAL A 123 3.16 -18.62 -4.34
C VAL A 123 1.79 -18.74 -3.70
N GLU A 124 1.36 -17.69 -3.01
CA GLU A 124 0.01 -17.61 -2.43
C GLU A 124 -1.04 -17.34 -3.52
N ASP A 125 -2.28 -17.78 -3.27
CA ASP A 125 -3.36 -17.62 -4.23
C ASP A 125 -3.72 -16.14 -4.41
N GLU A 126 -3.74 -15.68 -5.67
CA GLU A 126 -4.19 -14.34 -6.01
C GLU A 126 -5.72 -14.24 -5.86
N THR A 127 -6.19 -13.35 -4.98
CA THR A 127 -7.63 -13.17 -4.69
C THR A 127 -8.28 -12.05 -5.50
N VAL A 128 -7.49 -11.27 -6.24
CA VAL A 128 -7.93 -10.12 -7.04
C VAL A 128 -7.25 -10.17 -8.40
N LEU A 129 -8.03 -9.97 -9.47
CA LEU A 129 -7.50 -9.92 -10.82
C LEU A 129 -6.89 -8.54 -11.10
N HIS A 130 -5.57 -8.50 -11.30
CA HIS A 130 -4.83 -7.24 -11.52
C HIS A 130 -4.91 -6.73 -12.96
N ASN A 131 -5.07 -7.62 -13.93
CA ASN A 131 -5.11 -7.28 -15.36
C ASN A 131 -6.14 -8.15 -16.09
N ILE A 132 -6.94 -7.54 -16.95
CA ILE A 132 -7.79 -8.27 -17.89
C ILE A 132 -6.97 -8.51 -19.17
N PRO A 133 -6.74 -9.78 -19.58
CA PRO A 133 -6.00 -10.07 -20.80
C PRO A 133 -6.66 -9.45 -22.02
N TYR A 134 -5.90 -8.67 -22.80
CA TYR A 134 -6.38 -8.16 -24.09
C TYR A 134 -6.29 -9.27 -25.13
N MET A 135 -7.44 -9.64 -25.71
CA MET A 135 -7.53 -10.74 -26.68
C MET A 135 -7.82 -10.27 -28.11
N GLY A 136 -7.83 -8.96 -28.36
CA GLY A 136 -8.20 -8.37 -29.65
C GLY A 136 -9.68 -7.99 -29.69
N ASP A 137 -9.96 -6.82 -30.28
CA ASP A 137 -11.31 -6.26 -30.35
C ASP A 137 -12.28 -7.20 -31.08
N GLU A 138 -11.81 -7.89 -32.12
CA GLU A 138 -12.61 -8.83 -32.93
C GLU A 138 -13.14 -10.04 -32.13
N ILE A 139 -12.42 -10.44 -31.07
CA ILE A 139 -12.76 -11.58 -30.20
C ILE A 139 -13.63 -11.12 -29.02
N LEU A 140 -13.36 -9.91 -28.51
CA LEU A 140 -14.13 -9.30 -27.41
C LEU A 140 -15.60 -9.08 -27.78
N ASP A 141 -15.89 -8.77 -29.05
CA ASP A 141 -17.25 -8.56 -29.54
C ASP A 141 -18.06 -9.88 -29.71
N GLN A 142 -17.38 -11.04 -29.74
CA GLN A 142 -18.03 -12.34 -29.96
C GLN A 142 -18.29 -13.11 -28.65
N ASP A 143 -17.34 -13.07 -27.70
CA ASP A 143 -17.36 -13.89 -26.48
C ASP A 143 -17.29 -13.04 -25.19
N GLY A 144 -18.20 -12.07 -25.04
CA GLY A 144 -18.32 -11.28 -23.80
C GLY A 144 -18.57 -12.13 -22.53
N THR A 145 -19.15 -13.32 -22.70
CA THR A 145 -19.39 -14.29 -21.63
C THR A 145 -18.10 -14.83 -21.00
N PHE A 146 -17.01 -14.95 -21.77
CA PHE A 146 -15.72 -15.41 -21.25
C PHE A 146 -15.15 -14.42 -20.22
N ILE A 147 -15.26 -13.12 -20.50
CA ILE A 147 -14.79 -12.06 -19.58
C ILE A 147 -15.62 -12.07 -18.31
N GLU A 148 -16.94 -12.22 -18.41
CA GLU A 148 -17.82 -12.33 -17.24
C GLU A 148 -17.48 -13.55 -16.38
N GLU A 149 -17.23 -14.72 -16.99
CA GLU A 149 -16.83 -15.93 -16.28
C GLU A 149 -15.46 -15.78 -15.61
N LEU A 150 -14.49 -15.16 -16.31
CA LEU A 150 -13.17 -14.86 -15.76
C LEU A 150 -13.28 -13.97 -14.51
N ILE A 151 -14.08 -12.91 -14.59
CA ILE A 151 -14.32 -11.98 -13.47
C ILE A 151 -15.00 -12.70 -12.31
N LYS A 152 -15.92 -13.62 -12.59
CA LYS A 152 -16.63 -14.42 -11.57
C LYS A 152 -15.69 -15.33 -10.78
N ASN A 153 -14.64 -15.87 -11.39
CA ASN A 153 -13.63 -16.68 -10.68
C ASN A 153 -12.87 -15.90 -9.60
N TYR A 154 -12.85 -14.56 -9.71
CA TYR A 154 -12.23 -13.66 -8.73
C TYR A 154 -13.29 -12.90 -7.90
N ASP A 155 -14.50 -13.46 -7.74
CA ASP A 155 -15.62 -12.83 -7.00
C ASP A 155 -15.99 -11.41 -7.48
N GLY A 156 -15.73 -11.08 -8.76
CA GLY A 156 -15.95 -9.73 -9.27
C GLY A 156 -14.88 -8.71 -8.85
N LYS A 157 -13.77 -9.15 -8.24
CA LYS A 157 -12.69 -8.26 -7.78
C LYS A 157 -11.66 -8.05 -8.89
N VAL A 158 -11.81 -6.94 -9.61
CA VAL A 158 -10.84 -6.47 -10.60
C VAL A 158 -10.19 -5.17 -10.12
N HIS A 159 -8.87 -5.07 -10.26
CA HIS A 159 -8.13 -3.87 -9.91
C HIS A 159 -8.61 -2.67 -10.76
N GLY A 160 -9.09 -1.62 -10.11
CA GLY A 160 -9.50 -0.35 -10.75
C GLY A 160 -10.97 -0.22 -11.12
N ASP A 161 -11.81 -1.24 -10.88
CA ASP A 161 -13.21 -1.29 -11.32
C ASP A 161 -14.21 -0.48 -10.45
N ARG A 162 -13.80 0.61 -9.78
CA ARG A 162 -14.71 1.35 -8.87
C ARG A 162 -14.62 2.87 -8.84
N GLU A 163 -15.78 3.45 -8.53
CA GLU A 163 -16.12 4.89 -8.45
C GLU A 163 -15.31 5.69 -7.41
N CYS A 164 -14.70 5.02 -6.43
CA CYS A 164 -13.91 5.67 -5.40
C CYS A 164 -12.44 5.66 -5.81
N GLY A 165 -11.96 6.84 -6.22
CA GLY A 165 -10.59 7.03 -6.68
C GLY A 165 -9.53 6.64 -5.65
N PHE A 166 -8.28 6.63 -6.12
CA PHE A 166 -7.05 6.31 -5.39
C PHE A 166 -7.07 6.68 -3.88
N ILE A 167 -6.96 5.67 -3.02
CA ILE A 167 -6.69 5.83 -1.60
C ILE A 167 -5.21 5.52 -1.34
N ASN A 168 -4.46 6.53 -0.92
CA ASN A 168 -3.07 6.39 -0.49
C ASN A 168 -3.04 6.00 1.00
N ASP A 169 -1.96 5.39 1.46
CA ASP A 169 -1.79 4.97 2.86
C ASP A 169 -1.94 6.15 3.84
N GLU A 170 -1.43 7.33 3.47
CA GLU A 170 -1.63 8.56 4.26
C GLU A 170 -3.11 8.97 4.38
N ILE A 171 -3.88 8.85 3.29
CA ILE A 171 -5.30 9.21 3.28
C ILE A 171 -6.10 8.13 4.02
N PHE A 172 -5.68 6.87 3.93
CA PHE A 172 -6.28 5.76 4.64
C PHE A 172 -6.21 5.93 6.15
N VAL A 173 -5.04 6.23 6.70
CA VAL A 173 -4.88 6.46 8.15
C VAL A 173 -5.70 7.65 8.63
N GLU A 174 -5.71 8.76 7.88
CA GLU A 174 -6.54 9.93 8.20
C GLU A 174 -8.04 9.63 8.10
N LEU A 175 -8.46 8.81 7.14
CA LEU A 175 -9.85 8.40 6.98
C LEU A 175 -10.31 7.56 8.16
N VAL A 176 -9.53 6.57 8.58
CA VAL A 176 -9.85 5.72 9.75
C VAL A 176 -9.92 6.57 11.01
N ASN A 177 -8.96 7.48 11.22
CA ASN A 177 -8.96 8.40 12.37
C ASN A 177 -10.16 9.34 12.37
N ALA A 178 -10.50 9.93 11.22
CA ALA A 178 -11.65 10.82 11.10
C ALA A 178 -12.97 10.06 11.35
N LEU A 179 -13.10 8.82 10.85
CA LEU A 179 -14.28 7.99 11.11
C LEU A 179 -14.39 7.57 12.57
N ASN A 180 -13.27 7.36 13.27
CA ASN A 180 -13.27 7.04 14.70
C ASN A 180 -13.72 8.24 15.56
N GLN A 181 -13.26 9.46 15.24
CA GLN A 181 -13.68 10.69 15.92
C GLN A 181 -15.17 11.01 15.75
N HIS A 182 -15.76 10.50 14.67
CA HIS A 182 -17.15 10.69 14.31
C HIS A 182 -18.06 9.54 14.79
N GLY A 183 -17.50 8.44 15.32
CA GLY A 183 -18.26 7.28 15.79
C GLY A 183 -18.98 7.47 17.14
N ASP A 184 -18.48 8.37 18.00
CA ASP A 184 -19.00 8.58 19.36
C ASP A 184 -20.11 9.65 19.45
N ASN A 185 -20.42 10.37 18.37
CA ASN A 185 -21.37 11.49 18.38
C ASN A 185 -22.81 11.12 17.94
N GLU A 186 -23.14 9.84 17.74
CA GLU A 186 -24.41 9.44 17.09
C GLU A 186 -25.24 8.43 17.90
N ASP A 187 -25.33 8.61 19.22
CA ASP A 187 -26.43 8.02 20.00
C ASP A 187 -27.58 9.03 20.29
N GLU A 188 -27.49 10.31 19.88
CA GLU A 188 -28.50 11.33 20.23
C GLU A 188 -29.14 12.16 19.10
N ASP A 189 -28.71 12.08 17.83
CA ASP A 189 -29.23 12.97 16.78
C ASP A 189 -30.05 12.23 15.70
N ASP A 190 -31.15 11.60 16.11
CA ASP A 190 -32.28 11.24 15.24
C ASP A 190 -33.40 12.26 15.53
N ASP A 191 -33.34 13.49 14.98
CA ASP A 191 -34.51 14.39 14.75
C ASP A 191 -34.10 15.80 14.24
N GLU A 192 -33.58 15.95 13.01
CA GLU A 192 -33.62 17.27 12.33
C GLU A 192 -33.85 17.15 10.82
N ASP A 193 -34.96 16.51 10.42
CA ASP A 193 -35.61 16.80 9.14
C ASP A 193 -36.73 17.83 9.38
N GLN A 194 -36.38 19.13 9.39
CA GLN A 194 -37.23 20.29 9.05
C GLN A 194 -36.60 21.60 9.53
N HIS A 195 -35.93 22.35 8.64
CA HIS A 195 -36.09 23.81 8.51
C HIS A 195 -35.18 24.38 7.40
N GLU A 196 -35.54 24.07 6.16
CA GLU A 196 -35.26 24.98 5.05
C GLU A 196 -36.28 26.13 5.16
N TYR A 197 -35.83 27.39 5.30
CA TYR A 197 -36.43 28.64 4.79
C TYR A 197 -35.94 29.87 5.59
N LYS A 198 -35.23 30.75 4.87
CA LYS A 198 -35.00 32.20 5.11
C LYS A 198 -33.99 32.63 6.19
N LEU A 199 -32.81 33.06 5.73
CA LEU A 199 -32.00 34.07 6.40
C LEU A 199 -31.70 35.21 5.41
N GLU A 200 -32.37 36.35 5.56
CA GLU A 200 -31.95 37.64 5.00
C GLU A 200 -32.12 38.75 6.05
N LYS A 201 -31.04 39.54 6.18
CA LYS A 201 -30.91 40.94 6.68
C LYS A 201 -30.77 41.26 8.18
N MET A 202 -29.53 41.68 8.49
CA MET A 202 -29.10 43.01 8.99
C MET A 202 -29.45 43.48 10.42
N ASP A 203 -28.35 43.67 11.18
CA ASP A 203 -27.89 44.87 11.92
C ASP A 203 -28.45 45.32 13.29
N LEU A 204 -27.51 45.32 14.25
CA LEU A 204 -27.13 46.34 15.28
C LEU A 204 -27.97 46.59 16.56
N ARG A 205 -27.34 46.36 17.73
CA ARG A 205 -27.18 47.21 18.96
C ARG A 205 -26.88 46.32 20.19
N ASP A 206 -25.69 46.36 20.79
CA ASP A 206 -25.11 47.27 21.81
C ASP A 206 -25.65 47.11 23.26
N GLY A 207 -24.73 46.69 24.16
CA GLY A 207 -24.64 47.08 25.58
C GLY A 207 -25.34 46.25 26.67
N LYS A 208 -24.58 45.44 27.44
CA LYS A 208 -24.27 45.61 28.90
C LYS A 208 -23.93 44.30 29.63
N GLU A 209 -22.93 44.42 30.51
CA GLU A 209 -22.42 43.45 31.48
C GLU A 209 -23.39 43.23 32.67
N GLU A 210 -23.44 42.02 33.23
CA GLU A 210 -23.26 41.73 34.68
C GLU A 210 -23.34 40.21 35.02
N HIS A 211 -22.26 39.73 35.64
CA HIS A 211 -22.06 38.68 36.67
C HIS A 211 -23.20 37.69 37.05
N ASP A 212 -22.95 36.37 36.98
CA ASP A 212 -23.09 35.44 38.14
C ASP A 212 -22.41 34.07 37.94
N ASP A 213 -21.91 33.54 39.05
CA ASP A 213 -21.05 32.39 39.31
C ASP A 213 -21.85 31.07 39.35
N SER A 214 -21.34 30.00 38.74
CA SER A 214 -21.63 28.61 39.16
C SER A 214 -20.69 27.61 38.48
N ARG A 215 -19.64 27.27 39.24
CA ARG A 215 -18.79 26.08 39.08
C ARG A 215 -19.60 24.81 38.80
N LYS A 216 -19.31 24.15 37.67
CA LYS A 216 -19.34 22.68 37.58
C LYS A 216 -18.11 22.21 36.81
N GLU A 217 -17.20 21.61 37.58
CA GLU A 217 -16.03 20.89 37.11
C GLU A 217 -16.49 19.72 36.24
N HIS A 218 -16.24 19.79 34.94
CA HIS A 218 -16.31 18.62 34.07
C HIS A 218 -14.95 17.91 34.13
N PRO A 219 -14.88 16.63 34.53
CA PRO A 219 -13.62 15.91 34.58
C PRO A 219 -13.08 15.76 33.15
N ASN A 220 -11.82 16.16 32.97
CA ASN A 220 -11.01 15.80 31.82
C ASN A 220 -10.95 14.27 31.70
N ILE A 221 -11.88 13.68 30.95
CA ILE A 221 -11.73 12.32 30.44
C ILE A 221 -10.69 12.41 29.33
N ILE A 222 -9.46 12.09 29.70
CA ILE A 222 -8.38 11.78 28.77
C ILE A 222 -8.87 10.59 27.93
N PHE A 223 -9.46 10.87 26.77
CA PHE A 223 -9.76 9.87 25.75
C PHE A 223 -8.42 9.31 25.25
N SER A 224 -7.98 8.22 25.86
CA SER A 224 -7.16 7.23 25.17
C SER A 224 -7.86 6.90 23.85
N PRO A 225 -7.20 6.97 22.68
CA PRO A 225 -7.85 6.63 21.42
C PRO A 225 -8.19 5.14 21.47
N LEU A 226 -9.46 4.83 21.69
CA LEU A 226 -9.98 3.48 21.56
C LEU A 226 -9.68 3.02 20.14
N PHE A 227 -9.12 1.82 20.02
CA PHE A 227 -8.81 1.20 18.74
C PHE A 227 -10.06 1.27 17.84
N PRO A 228 -9.93 1.65 16.56
CA PRO A 228 -11.10 1.87 15.69
C PRO A 228 -12.02 0.65 15.62
N SER A 229 -13.33 0.90 15.61
CA SER A 229 -14.35 -0.15 15.55
C SER A 229 -14.24 -1.02 14.29
N ASP A 230 -14.44 -2.33 14.41
CA ASP A 230 -14.43 -3.28 13.29
C ASP A 230 -15.45 -2.92 12.19
N LYS A 231 -16.54 -2.23 12.57
CA LYS A 231 -17.55 -1.72 11.63
C LYS A 231 -16.98 -0.69 10.64
N ILE A 232 -15.95 0.05 11.04
CA ILE A 232 -15.29 1.04 10.18
C ILE A 232 -14.50 0.32 9.07
N PHE A 233 -13.77 -0.73 9.42
CA PHE A 233 -12.99 -1.51 8.45
C PHE A 233 -13.87 -2.28 7.47
N GLU A 234 -15.00 -2.80 7.92
CA GLU A 234 -16.01 -3.42 7.04
C GLU A 234 -16.59 -2.40 6.04
N ALA A 235 -16.93 -1.19 6.52
CA ALA A 235 -17.43 -0.12 5.67
C ALA A 235 -16.38 0.34 4.64
N ILE A 236 -15.11 0.48 5.04
CA ILE A 236 -14.01 0.85 4.14
C ILE A 236 -13.73 -0.26 3.13
N SER A 237 -13.62 -1.52 3.55
CA SER A 237 -13.43 -2.66 2.63
C SER A 237 -14.56 -2.76 1.61
N SER A 238 -15.80 -2.46 2.01
CA SER A 238 -16.93 -2.44 1.07
C SER A 238 -16.82 -1.34 0.00
N MET A 239 -16.15 -0.23 0.30
CA MET A 239 -15.89 0.88 -0.61
C MET A 239 -14.62 0.67 -1.45
N PHE A 240 -13.61 -0.02 -0.88
CA PHE A 240 -12.30 -0.31 -1.47
C PHE A 240 -11.95 -1.81 -1.38
N PRO A 241 -12.61 -2.68 -2.16
CA PRO A 241 -12.31 -4.13 -2.12
C PRO A 241 -10.92 -4.48 -2.66
N ASP A 242 -10.35 -3.61 -3.50
CA ASP A 242 -9.00 -3.72 -4.05
C ASP A 242 -7.92 -3.57 -2.96
N LYS A 243 -8.28 -3.05 -1.80
CA LYS A 243 -7.36 -2.85 -0.67
C LYS A 243 -7.40 -3.98 0.35
N GLY A 244 -8.24 -5.00 0.13
CA GLY A 244 -8.25 -6.21 0.93
C GLY A 244 -9.49 -6.38 1.82
N SER A 245 -9.47 -7.49 2.56
CA SER A 245 -10.46 -7.81 3.59
C SER A 245 -10.44 -6.80 4.76
N PRO A 246 -11.51 -6.71 5.57
CA PRO A 246 -11.51 -5.89 6.78
C PRO A 246 -10.35 -6.22 7.74
N GLU A 247 -9.96 -7.49 7.80
CA GLU A 247 -8.83 -7.99 8.59
C GLU A 247 -7.49 -7.46 8.05
N GLU A 248 -7.26 -7.57 6.74
CA GLU A 248 -6.06 -7.02 6.08
C GLU A 248 -5.96 -5.49 6.27
N LEU A 249 -7.08 -4.76 6.16
CA LEU A 249 -7.10 -3.32 6.39
C LEU A 249 -6.81 -2.95 7.85
N LYS A 250 -7.28 -3.77 8.79
CA LYS A 250 -7.02 -3.58 10.24
C LYS A 250 -5.57 -3.85 10.58
N GLU A 251 -4.96 -4.90 10.03
CA GLU A 251 -3.53 -5.18 10.17
C GLU A 251 -2.70 -4.06 9.53
N LYS A 252 -3.03 -3.66 8.30
CA LYS A 252 -2.39 -2.53 7.62
C LYS A 252 -2.47 -1.23 8.40
N TYR A 253 -3.61 -0.94 9.04
CA TYR A 253 -3.76 0.25 9.89
C TYR A 253 -2.87 0.18 11.13
N LYS A 254 -2.75 -0.98 11.78
CA LYS A 254 -1.81 -1.18 12.91
C LYS A 254 -0.38 -0.95 12.47
N GLU A 255 0.06 -1.55 11.36
CA GLU A 255 1.42 -1.38 10.86
C GLU A 255 1.74 0.10 10.57
N LEU A 256 0.83 0.81 9.91
CA LEU A 256 1.02 2.22 9.55
C LEU A 256 0.97 3.17 10.76
N THR A 257 0.30 2.80 11.85
CA THR A 257 0.22 3.62 13.07
C THR A 257 1.35 3.30 14.05
N GLU A 258 1.79 2.05 14.14
CA GLU A 258 2.91 1.61 14.97
C GLU A 258 4.28 2.07 14.42
N GLN A 259 4.46 2.09 13.10
CA GLN A 259 5.70 2.60 12.46
C GLN A 259 5.89 4.13 12.61
N GLN A 260 4.83 4.89 12.92
CA GLN A 260 4.93 6.34 13.12
C GLN A 260 5.57 6.73 14.46
N LEU A 261 5.75 5.80 15.40
CA LEU A 261 6.47 6.02 16.66
C LEU A 261 7.96 5.68 16.47
N PRO A 262 8.88 6.67 16.46
CA PRO A 262 10.31 6.39 16.24
C PRO A 262 10.90 5.60 17.42
N GLY A 263 11.33 4.36 17.17
CA GLY A 263 12.20 3.62 18.08
C GLY A 263 11.51 2.66 19.05
N THR A 264 10.19 2.53 19.04
CA THR A 264 9.50 1.43 19.73
C THR A 264 9.37 0.26 18.77
N LEU A 265 10.28 -0.72 18.91
CA LEU A 265 9.99 -2.07 18.43
C LEU A 265 8.64 -2.51 19.01
N PRO A 266 7.79 -3.21 18.24
CA PRO A 266 6.56 -3.80 18.76
C PRO A 266 6.84 -4.53 20.08
N PRO A 267 5.88 -4.57 21.04
CA PRO A 267 6.10 -5.19 22.35
C PRO A 267 6.61 -6.64 22.31
N GLU A 268 6.33 -7.33 21.20
CA GLU A 268 6.68 -8.73 20.94
C GLU A 268 8.02 -8.90 20.21
N CYS A 269 8.65 -7.82 19.76
CA CYS A 269 9.98 -7.85 19.15
C CYS A 269 11.08 -7.75 20.22
N THR A 270 11.86 -8.83 20.35
CA THR A 270 13.02 -8.84 21.23
C THR A 270 14.14 -7.96 20.64
N PRO A 271 14.68 -6.97 21.38
CA PRO A 271 15.77 -6.14 20.87
C PRO A 271 17.04 -6.96 20.65
N ASN A 272 17.88 -6.51 19.71
CA ASN A 272 19.14 -7.20 19.40
C ASN A 272 20.04 -7.28 20.65
N ILE A 273 20.53 -8.48 20.95
CA ILE A 273 21.43 -8.76 22.08
C ILE A 273 22.78 -8.05 21.93
N ASP A 274 23.24 -7.82 20.70
CA ASP A 274 24.49 -7.11 20.41
C ASP A 274 24.27 -5.58 20.30
N GLY A 275 23.04 -5.11 20.50
CA GLY A 275 22.66 -3.71 20.33
C GLY A 275 22.73 -2.87 21.61
N PRO A 276 22.78 -1.53 21.49
CA PRO A 276 22.77 -0.63 22.64
C PRO A 276 21.47 -0.68 23.45
N ASN A 277 20.38 -1.16 22.86
CA ASN A 277 19.06 -1.29 23.48
C ASN A 277 18.76 -2.72 23.97
N ALA A 278 19.80 -3.54 24.20
CA ALA A 278 19.64 -4.91 24.68
C ALA A 278 18.89 -4.95 26.01
N ARG A 279 17.92 -5.87 26.13
CA ARG A 279 17.12 -6.08 27.33
C ARG A 279 17.26 -7.50 27.83
N SER A 280 17.22 -7.68 29.14
CA SER A 280 17.16 -9.02 29.75
C SER A 280 15.79 -9.64 29.48
N VAL A 281 15.75 -10.63 28.61
CA VAL A 281 14.53 -11.33 28.18
C VAL A 281 14.66 -12.84 28.40
N GLN A 282 13.55 -13.57 28.35
CA GLN A 282 13.59 -15.03 28.47
C GLN A 282 14.29 -15.68 27.26
N ARG A 283 14.82 -16.90 27.44
CA ARG A 283 15.46 -17.67 26.36
C ARG A 283 14.54 -17.85 25.15
N GLU A 284 13.28 -18.20 25.37
CA GLU A 284 12.33 -18.43 24.27
C GLU A 284 12.04 -17.14 23.51
N GLN A 285 11.97 -15.99 24.19
CA GLN A 285 11.79 -14.68 23.56
C GLN A 285 13.01 -14.32 22.69
N SER A 286 14.22 -14.58 23.19
CA SER A 286 15.48 -14.35 22.45
C SER A 286 15.59 -15.23 21.20
N LEU A 287 15.08 -16.47 21.27
CA LEU A 287 15.16 -17.44 20.18
C LEU A 287 13.91 -17.47 19.29
N HIS A 288 12.87 -16.68 19.61
CA HIS A 288 11.57 -16.76 18.95
C HIS A 288 11.67 -16.58 17.43
N SER A 289 12.31 -15.50 16.98
CA SER A 289 12.50 -15.25 15.53
C SER A 289 13.26 -16.37 14.85
N PHE A 290 14.27 -16.93 15.52
CA PHE A 290 15.05 -18.05 14.98
C PHE A 290 14.22 -19.34 14.90
N HIS A 291 13.38 -19.64 15.90
CA HIS A 291 12.55 -20.84 15.90
C HIS A 291 11.38 -20.76 14.92
N THR A 292 10.74 -19.59 14.80
CA THR A 292 9.54 -19.40 13.98
C THR A 292 9.88 -19.31 12.49
N LEU A 293 10.93 -18.59 12.11
CA LEU A 293 11.27 -18.36 10.70
C LEU A 293 12.16 -19.46 10.11
N PHE A 294 12.84 -20.26 10.93
CA PHE A 294 13.76 -21.27 10.42
C PHE A 294 13.05 -22.51 9.87
N CYS A 295 13.31 -22.81 8.60
CA CYS A 295 12.84 -24.04 7.99
C CYS A 295 13.85 -25.17 8.17
N ARG A 296 13.54 -26.13 9.05
CA ARG A 296 14.39 -27.32 9.30
C ARG A 296 14.56 -28.23 8.07
N ARG A 297 13.68 -28.15 7.08
CA ARG A 297 13.71 -28.98 5.86
C ARG A 297 14.76 -28.54 4.86
N CYS A 298 15.02 -27.23 4.76
CA CYS A 298 15.94 -26.66 3.78
C CYS A 298 17.05 -25.78 4.37
N PHE A 299 17.08 -25.63 5.70
CA PHE A 299 18.11 -24.91 6.45
C PHE A 299 18.22 -23.42 6.09
N LYS A 300 17.09 -22.78 5.77
CA LYS A 300 16.98 -21.34 5.46
C LYS A 300 15.92 -20.69 6.35
N TYR A 301 16.08 -19.40 6.64
CA TYR A 301 15.01 -18.58 7.22
C TYR A 301 14.04 -18.18 6.13
N ASP A 302 12.75 -18.17 6.46
CA ASP A 302 11.64 -17.73 5.60
C ASP A 302 11.72 -18.33 4.18
N CYS A 303 11.58 -19.66 4.09
CA CYS A 303 11.88 -20.36 2.86
C CYS A 303 10.72 -20.30 1.84
N PHE A 304 11.06 -20.05 0.57
CA PHE A 304 10.10 -19.99 -0.55
C PHE A 304 9.42 -21.32 -0.95
N LEU A 305 9.58 -22.39 -0.19
CA LEU A 305 9.08 -23.73 -0.55
C LEU A 305 8.08 -24.30 0.45
N HIS A 306 8.18 -23.91 1.71
CA HIS A 306 7.41 -24.52 2.79
C HIS A 306 6.61 -23.45 3.52
N PRO A 307 5.29 -23.36 3.28
CA PRO A 307 4.46 -22.29 3.82
C PRO A 307 4.20 -22.45 5.32
N PHE A 308 4.27 -23.68 5.84
CA PHE A 308 4.00 -23.94 7.26
C PHE A 308 5.25 -23.81 8.13
N HIS A 309 5.11 -23.05 9.22
CA HIS A 309 6.14 -22.91 10.25
C HIS A 309 6.48 -24.25 10.92
N ALA A 310 7.70 -24.34 11.46
CA ALA A 310 8.17 -25.53 12.15
C ALA A 310 7.33 -25.82 13.41
N THR A 311 6.93 -27.07 13.61
CA THR A 311 6.17 -27.43 14.82
C THR A 311 7.04 -27.28 16.06
N PRO A 312 6.50 -26.78 17.20
CA PRO A 312 7.31 -26.43 18.38
C PRO A 312 8.15 -27.56 18.99
N ASN A 313 7.81 -28.81 18.69
CA ASN A 313 8.55 -29.97 19.19
C ASN A 313 9.84 -30.26 18.40
N THR A 314 10.03 -29.67 17.23
CA THR A 314 11.17 -29.96 16.35
C THR A 314 12.49 -29.33 16.81
N TYR A 315 12.43 -28.18 17.49
CA TYR A 315 13.61 -27.52 18.07
C TYR A 315 13.89 -27.95 19.52
N LYS A 316 12.99 -28.72 20.16
CA LYS A 316 13.22 -29.29 21.49
C LYS A 316 14.13 -30.51 21.39
N ARG A 317 15.39 -30.34 21.79
CA ARG A 317 16.35 -31.46 21.88
C ARG A 317 16.03 -32.34 23.09
N LYS A 318 16.08 -33.66 22.92
CA LYS A 318 16.03 -34.60 24.06
C LYS A 318 17.25 -34.33 24.95
N ASN A 319 17.00 -34.15 26.24
CA ASN A 319 18.03 -33.90 27.23
C ASN A 319 18.89 -35.16 27.36
N ILE A 320 20.06 -35.16 26.73
CA ILE A 320 21.07 -36.21 26.91
C ILE A 320 21.89 -35.77 28.12
N GLU A 321 21.90 -36.68 29.09
CA GLU A 321 22.33 -36.55 30.48
C GLU A 321 23.59 -35.70 30.69
N ASN A 322 23.54 -34.91 31.77
CA ASN A 322 24.62 -34.09 32.28
C ASN A 322 25.84 -34.95 32.63
N LEU A 323 26.89 -34.88 31.81
CA LEU A 323 28.24 -35.05 32.31
C LEU A 323 28.55 -33.85 33.20
N VAL A 324 28.25 -33.99 34.50
CA VAL A 324 28.62 -33.00 35.51
C VAL A 324 30.13 -33.09 35.72
N ASP A 325 30.88 -32.36 34.91
CA ASP A 325 32.32 -32.26 35.07
C ASP A 325 32.61 -31.53 36.39
N SER A 326 33.22 -32.24 37.34
CA SER A 326 33.35 -31.80 38.74
C SER A 326 34.59 -30.93 38.98
N LYS A 327 35.26 -30.51 37.90
CA LYS A 327 36.51 -29.76 37.95
C LYS A 327 36.23 -28.25 38.00
N PRO A 328 36.93 -27.49 38.87
CA PRO A 328 36.77 -26.05 38.90
C PRO A 328 37.29 -25.43 37.59
N CYS A 329 36.52 -24.50 37.02
CA CYS A 329 36.90 -23.79 35.79
C CYS A 329 37.94 -22.68 35.99
N GLY A 330 38.35 -22.42 37.25
CA GLY A 330 39.29 -21.36 37.61
C GLY A 330 39.27 -21.07 39.11
N ILE A 331 39.97 -20.00 39.52
CA ILE A 331 40.13 -19.60 40.94
C ILE A 331 38.82 -19.02 41.51
N ASP A 332 38.01 -18.36 40.68
CA ASP A 332 36.69 -17.80 41.03
C ASP A 332 35.52 -18.74 40.63
N CYS A 333 35.77 -20.06 40.59
CA CYS A 333 34.77 -21.03 40.17
C CYS A 333 33.69 -21.24 41.24
N TYR A 334 32.41 -21.37 40.81
CA TYR A 334 31.27 -21.63 41.69
C TYR A 334 31.37 -22.91 42.54
N ILE A 335 32.23 -23.85 42.16
CA ILE A 335 32.48 -25.11 42.87
C ILE A 335 33.44 -24.89 44.06
N LEU A 336 34.28 -23.85 44.00
CA LEU A 336 35.23 -23.57 45.07
C LEU A 336 34.53 -22.83 46.22
N PRO A 337 34.77 -23.22 47.48
CA PRO A 337 34.24 -22.49 48.62
C PRO A 337 34.82 -21.07 48.63
N LEU A 338 33.94 -20.07 48.76
CA LEU A 338 34.35 -18.67 48.90
C LEU A 338 35.35 -18.55 50.06
N PRO A 339 36.47 -17.83 49.89
CA PRO A 339 37.37 -17.56 51.01
C PRO A 339 36.54 -16.88 52.11
N ARG A 340 36.57 -17.45 53.33
CA ARG A 340 35.90 -16.87 54.49
C ARG A 340 36.33 -15.40 54.60
N ALA A 341 35.44 -14.49 54.23
CA ALA A 341 35.61 -13.09 54.55
C ALA A 341 35.73 -13.02 56.08
N HIS A 342 36.91 -12.65 56.56
CA HIS A 342 37.06 -12.13 57.91
C HIS A 342 36.22 -10.86 57.97
N TRP A 343 34.95 -11.00 58.37
CA TRP A 343 34.17 -9.91 58.93
C TRP A 343 34.83 -9.54 60.26
N ASN A 344 35.96 -8.82 60.19
CA ASN A 344 36.45 -8.09 61.34
C ASN A 344 35.53 -6.89 61.51
N LEU A 345 34.51 -7.09 62.36
CA LEU A 345 33.86 -6.00 63.09
C LEU A 345 34.94 -5.17 63.77
N LEU A 346 35.04 -3.90 63.38
CA LEU A 346 35.54 -2.81 64.20
C LEU A 346 34.47 -1.71 64.21
#